data_AF-F2L4B3-F1
#
_entry.id   AF-F2L4B3-F1
#
_cell.length_a   1.000
_cell.length_b   1.000
_cell.length_c   1.000
_cell.angle_alpha   90.00
_cell.angle_beta   90.00
_cell.angle_gamma   90.00
#
_symmetry.space_group_name_H-M   'P 1'
#
loop_
_entity.id
_entity.type
_entity.pdbx_description
1 polymer ?
#
loop_
_entity_poly.entity_id
_entity_poly.type
_entity_poly.pdbx_seq_one_letter_code
_entity_poly.pdbx_strand_id
1 'polypeptide(L)'
;MVCERWERLMQQAERQGNKGKALEFKEKLVECLVYQTRSLVAERRLDEAEALIKQGRDVAKKYGIEELSFHLDLAEREIKAIRERRAKATAQSS
;
A
#
# COMPACT_ATOMS: atom_id res chain seq x y z
N MET A 1 5.36 8.32 -8.33
CA MET A 1 4.32 8.06 -7.31
C MET A 1 4.63 8.84 -6.04
N VAL A 2 3.60 9.31 -5.30
CA VAL A 2 3.77 10.20 -4.12
C VAL A 2 4.68 9.58 -3.04
N CYS A 3 4.66 8.25 -2.89
CA CYS A 3 5.45 7.57 -1.86
C CYS A 3 6.92 7.30 -2.23
N GLU A 4 7.32 7.40 -3.51
CA GLU A 4 8.72 7.17 -3.95
C GLU A 4 9.71 8.14 -3.30
N ARG A 5 9.26 9.34 -2.91
CA ARG A 5 10.09 10.32 -2.23
C ARG A 5 10.66 9.76 -0.93
N TRP A 6 9.85 9.03 -0.16
CA TRP A 6 10.28 8.42 1.10
C TRP A 6 11.30 7.32 0.88
N GLU A 7 11.11 6.49 -0.14
CA GLU A 7 12.07 5.46 -0.53
C GLU A 7 13.43 6.06 -0.91
N ARG A 8 13.44 7.16 -1.68
CA ARG A 8 14.69 7.86 -2.05
C ARG A 8 15.40 8.46 -0.83
N LEU A 9 14.65 9.10 0.07
CA LEU A 9 15.20 9.68 1.30
C LEU A 9 15.74 8.62 2.25
N MET A 10 15.04 7.49 2.38
CA MET A 10 15.50 6.33 3.14
C MET A 10 16.83 5.81 2.60
N GLN A 11 16.93 5.54 1.30
CA GLN A 11 18.18 5.09 0.67
C GLN A 11 19.32 6.10 0.83
N GLN A 12 19.02 7.40 0.75
CA GLN A 12 20.01 8.44 0.97
C GLN A 12 20.54 8.42 2.42
N ALA A 13 19.64 8.29 3.41
CA ALA A 13 20.01 8.20 4.82
C ALA A 13 20.86 6.94 5.11
N GLU A 14 20.52 5.80 4.50
CA GLU A 14 21.32 4.57 4.59
C GLU A 14 22.75 4.78 4.07
N ARG A 15 22.91 5.39 2.89
CA ARG A 15 24.23 5.69 2.30
C ARG A 15 25.06 6.64 3.15
N GLN A 16 24.43 7.52 3.93
CA GLN A 16 25.09 8.44 4.85
C GLN A 16 25.40 7.81 6.21
N GLY A 17 25.05 6.53 6.43
CA GLY A 17 25.21 5.86 7.72
C GLY A 17 24.21 6.34 8.79
N ASN A 18 23.21 7.14 8.43
CA ASN A 18 22.21 7.68 9.35
C ASN A 18 21.04 6.71 9.51
N LYS A 19 21.25 5.67 10.31
CA LYS A 19 20.25 4.62 10.57
C LYS A 19 18.95 5.15 11.17
N GLY A 20 19.02 6.16 12.03
CA GLY A 20 17.84 6.78 12.64
C GLY A 20 16.92 7.41 11.59
N LYS A 21 17.49 8.20 10.66
CA LYS A 21 16.71 8.78 9.56
C LYS A 21 16.25 7.74 8.55
N ALA A 22 17.04 6.70 8.28
CA ALA A 22 16.60 5.61 7.43
C ALA A 22 15.34 4.93 7.99
N LEU A 23 15.31 4.67 9.31
CA LEU A 23 14.12 4.11 9.97
C LEU A 23 12.91 5.05 9.87
N GLU A 24 13.08 6.34 10.18
CA GLU A 24 12.00 7.33 10.08
C GLU A 24 11.41 7.40 8.67
N PHE A 25 12.26 7.41 7.63
CA PHE A 25 11.77 7.44 6.25
C PHE A 25 11.13 6.11 5.83
N LYS A 26 11.57 4.98 6.39
CA LYS A 26 10.93 3.68 6.20
C LYS A 26 9.52 3.69 6.78
N GLU A 27 9.32 4.21 7.98
CA GLU A 27 7.99 4.37 8.60
C GLU A 27 7.08 5.27 7.76
N LYS A 28 7.61 6.40 7.26
CA LYS A 28 6.84 7.32 6.39
C LYS A 28 6.47 6.70 5.04
N LEU A 29 7.33 5.85 4.49
CA LEU A 29 7.02 5.08 3.28
C LEU A 29 5.83 4.12 3.52
N VAL A 30 5.83 3.41 4.65
CA VAL A 30 4.72 2.52 5.05
C VAL A 30 3.43 3.32 5.21
N GLU A 31 3.47 4.39 6.02
CA GLU A 31 2.32 5.26 6.27
C GLU A 31 1.70 5.77 4.96
N CYS A 32 2.53 6.26 4.03
CA CYS A 32 2.10 6.75 2.73
C CYS A 32 1.37 5.68 1.91
N LEU A 33 1.97 4.50 1.78
CA LEU A 33 1.40 3.40 0.98
C LEU A 33 0.08 2.90 1.58
N VAL A 34 0.02 2.75 2.90
CA VAL A 34 -1.19 2.30 3.61
C VAL A 34 -2.30 3.33 3.47
N TYR A 35 -2.03 4.62 3.72
CA TYR A 35 -3.05 5.66 3.62
C TYR A 35 -3.58 5.82 2.19
N GLN A 36 -2.70 5.83 1.20
CA GLN A 36 -3.11 5.97 -0.19
C GLN A 36 -3.94 4.76 -0.64
N THR A 37 -3.53 3.54 -0.27
CA THR A 37 -4.31 2.33 -0.56
C THR A 37 -5.70 2.41 0.07
N ARG A 38 -5.80 2.77 1.35
CA ARG A 38 -7.08 2.91 2.06
C ARG A 38 -7.97 3.99 1.46
N SER A 39 -7.41 5.12 1.02
CA SER A 39 -8.17 6.20 0.34
C SER A 39 -8.77 5.69 -0.96
N LEU A 40 -7.99 4.99 -1.79
CA LEU A 40 -8.46 4.44 -3.07
C LEU A 40 -9.58 3.41 -2.87
N VAL A 41 -9.45 2.54 -1.86
CA VAL A 41 -10.51 1.58 -1.50
C VAL A 41 -11.80 2.29 -1.06
N ALA A 42 -11.68 3.31 -0.20
CA ALA A 42 -12.81 4.12 0.26
C ALA A 42 -13.52 4.86 -0.89
N GLU A 43 -12.74 5.41 -1.82
CA GLU A 43 -13.20 6.10 -3.04
C GLU A 43 -13.71 5.14 -4.12
N ARG A 44 -13.69 3.82 -3.88
CA ARG A 44 -14.08 2.78 -4.84
C ARG A 44 -13.23 2.72 -6.11
N ARG A 45 -12.02 3.27 -6.08
CA ARG A 45 -11.01 3.21 -7.16
C ARG A 45 -10.21 1.92 -7.04
N LEU A 46 -10.91 0.79 -7.19
CA LEU A 46 -10.40 -0.54 -6.82
C LEU A 46 -9.22 -0.98 -7.70
N ASP A 47 -9.25 -0.70 -9.00
CA ASP A 47 -8.17 -1.09 -9.92
C ASP A 47 -6.86 -0.35 -9.59
N GLU A 48 -6.96 0.93 -9.21
CA GLU A 48 -5.82 1.73 -8.75
C GLU A 48 -5.30 1.24 -7.39
N ALA A 49 -6.21 0.85 -6.48
CA ALA A 49 -5.83 0.27 -5.20
C ALA A 49 -5.08 -1.06 -5.38
N GLU A 50 -5.54 -1.93 -6.28
CA GLU A 50 -4.89 -3.21 -6.62
C GLU A 50 -3.50 -2.98 -7.24
N ALA A 51 -3.37 -2.00 -8.15
CA ALA A 51 -2.08 -1.62 -8.71
C ALA A 51 -1.10 -1.13 -7.63
N LEU A 52 -1.59 -0.30 -6.70
CA LEU A 52 -0.79 0.19 -5.58
C LEU A 52 -0.42 -0.92 -4.59
N ILE A 53 -1.33 -1.88 -4.32
CA ILE A 53 -1.04 -3.07 -3.50
C ILE A 53 0.12 -3.87 -4.09
N LYS A 54 0.09 -4.13 -5.41
CA LYS A 54 1.17 -4.86 -6.08
C LYS A 54 2.52 -4.17 -5.90
N GLN A 55 2.55 -2.85 -6.13
CA GLN A 55 3.76 -2.05 -5.92
C GLN A 55 4.20 -2.06 -4.45
N GLY A 56 3.25 -1.95 -3.51
CA GLY A 56 3.51 -2.01 -2.08
C GLY A 56 4.10 -3.36 -1.63
N ARG A 57 3.67 -4.48 -2.23
CA ARG A 57 4.25 -5.81 -1.96
C ARG A 57 5.70 -5.90 -2.42
N ASP A 58 6.03 -5.33 -3.58
CA ASP A 58 7.41 -5.27 -4.07
C ASP A 58 8.30 -4.45 -3.12
N VAL A 59 7.80 -3.31 -2.62
CA VAL A 59 8.47 -2.49 -1.61
C VAL A 59 8.65 -3.25 -0.29
N ALA A 60 7.59 -3.90 0.21
CA ALA A 60 7.63 -4.66 1.44
C ALA A 60 8.69 -5.77 1.39
N LYS A 61 8.74 -6.51 0.26
CA LYS A 61 9.75 -7.54 0.03
C LYS A 61 11.16 -6.97 -0.05
N LYS A 62 11.34 -5.89 -0.82
CA LYS A 62 12.64 -5.25 -1.04
C LYS A 62 13.29 -4.78 0.26
N TYR A 63 12.49 -4.28 1.21
CA TYR A 63 12.99 -3.69 2.46
C TYR A 63 12.66 -4.49 3.72
N GLY A 64 12.14 -5.71 3.57
CA GLY A 64 11.74 -6.56 4.70
C GLY A 64 10.77 -5.85 5.64
N ILE A 65 9.61 -5.42 5.13
CA ILE A 65 8.58 -4.69 5.89
C ILE A 65 7.35 -5.57 6.08
N GLU A 66 7.34 -6.37 7.14
CA GLU A 66 6.24 -7.30 7.43
C GLU A 66 4.92 -6.58 7.72
N GLU A 67 4.96 -5.49 8.48
CA GLU A 67 3.79 -4.65 8.80
C GLU A 67 3.08 -4.14 7.53
N LEU A 68 3.85 -3.70 6.51
CA LEU A 68 3.28 -3.25 5.26
C LEU A 68 2.53 -4.39 4.56
N SER A 69 3.11 -5.61 4.53
CA SER A 69 2.45 -6.77 3.94
C SER A 69 1.11 -7.07 4.62
N PHE A 70 1.06 -7.00 5.95
CA PHE A 70 -0.18 -7.18 6.72
C PHE A 70 -1.26 -6.17 6.33
N HIS A 71 -0.93 -4.89 6.22
CA HIS A 71 -1.90 -3.87 5.83
C HIS A 71 -2.41 -4.05 4.39
N LEU A 72 -1.53 -4.44 3.47
CA LEU A 72 -1.91 -4.69 2.08
C LEU A 72 -2.82 -5.91 1.94
N ASP A 73 -2.60 -6.97 2.73
CA ASP A 73 -3.48 -8.13 2.79
C ASP A 73 -4.90 -7.76 3.29
N LEU A 74 -5.00 -6.86 4.27
CA LEU A 74 -6.30 -6.35 4.74
C LEU A 74 -7.04 -5.59 3.62
N ALA A 75 -6.33 -4.71 2.91
CA ALA A 75 -6.91 -3.96 1.80
C ALA A 75 -7.37 -4.88 0.66
N GLU A 76 -6.59 -5.90 0.32
CA GLU A 76 -6.96 -6.87 -0.72
C GLU A 76 -8.24 -7.65 -0.36
N ARG A 77 -8.37 -8.08 0.91
CA ARG A 77 -9.61 -8.73 1.39
C ARG A 77 -10.80 -7.80 1.31
N GLU A 78 -10.63 -6.52 1.66
CA GLU A 78 -11.69 -5.52 1.57
C GLU A 78 -12.13 -5.31 0.11
N ILE A 79 -11.19 -5.15 -0.82
CA ILE A 79 -11.46 -5.02 -2.25
C ILE A 79 -12.25 -6.22 -2.77
N LYS A 80 -11.83 -7.44 -2.43
CA LYS A 80 -12.54 -8.67 -2.80
C LYS A 80 -13.97 -8.66 -2.30
N ALA A 81 -14.19 -8.32 -1.03
CA ALA A 81 -15.53 -8.24 -0.45
C ALA A 81 -16.41 -7.16 -1.10
N ILE A 82 -15.83 -6.06 -1.58
CA ILE A 82 -16.56 -5.02 -2.32
C ILE A 82 -16.99 -5.53 -3.70
N ARG A 83 -16.08 -6.17 -4.45
CA ARG A 83 -16.37 -6.73 -5.77
C ARG A 83 -17.44 -7.82 -5.71
N GLU A 84 -17.35 -8.73 -4.74
CA GLU A 84 -18.34 -9.78 -4.54
C GLU A 84 -19.74 -9.23 -4.24
N ARG A 85 -19.83 -8.17 -3.41
CA ARG A 85 -21.10 -7.49 -3.11
C ARG A 85 -21.69 -6.85 -4.37
N ARG A 86 -20.87 -6.21 -5.20
CA ARG A 86 -21.31 -5.62 -6.48
C ARG A 86 -21.83 -6.67 -7.45
N ALA A 87 -21.11 -7.78 -7.61
CA ALA A 87 -21.52 -8.87 -8.49
C ALA A 87 -22.87 -9.49 -8.08
N LYS A 88 -23.09 -9.70 -6.77
CA LYS A 88 -24.37 -10.19 -6.23
C LYS A 88 -25.52 -9.23 -6.49
N ALA A 89 -25.30 -7.92 -6.30
CA ALA A 89 -26.31 -6.91 -6.57
C ALA A 89 -26.73 -6.91 -8.06
N THR A 90 -25.78 -6.97 -8.99
CA THR A 90 -26.08 -7.02 -10.43
C THR A 90 -26.86 -8.28 -10.83
N ALA A 91 -26.54 -9.43 -10.22
CA ALA A 91 -27.22 -10.70 -10.49
C ALA A 91 -28.65 -10.80 -9.92
N GLN A 92 -28.99 -10.00 -8.90
CA GLN A 92 -30.35 -9.95 -8.33
C GLN A 92 -31.25 -8.91 -9.01
N SER A 93 -30.66 -7.97 -9.76
CA SER A 93 -31.36 -6.94 -10.52
C SER A 93 -31.57 -7.30 -12.01
N SER A 94 -31.11 -8.48 -12.43
CA SER A 94 -31.28 -9.03 -13.79
C SER A 94 -32.28 -10.17 -13.76
#